data_AF-A0A947EWQ4-F1
#
_entry.id   AF-A0A947EWQ4-F1
#
_cell.length_a   1.000
_cell.length_b   1.000
_cell.length_c   1.000
_cell.angle_alpha   90.00
_cell.angle_beta   90.00
_cell.angle_gamma   90.00
#
_symmetry.space_group_name_H-M   'P 1'
#
loop_
_entity.id
_entity.type
_entity.pdbx_description
1 polymer ?
#
loop_
_entity_poly.entity_id
_entity_poly.type
_entity_poly.pdbx_seq_one_letter_code
_entity_poly.pdbx_strand_id
1 'polypeptide(L)'
;MRKLLFSAILGGLSLVSCTSDDTPAPGGTQIETPVNYTFQRDNISTVNYSGQTARLQMTDELLSNFNDFDSATEELLSNMFANENAPFEDASLNESSKSVKSKIAASNLYFSTNNVESSKIKADFENWISVQMNEVATNRNQIAQPGVAGQIADGDAVRYVDSKGVEVDQAFGKSLIGALVVDQMLNNYLASAVLDEGDNRANNDAGITEEGKVYTTMEHKWDEAYGYL
;
A
#
# COMPACT_ATOMS: atom_id res chain seq x y z
N MET A 1 -1.40 -54.68 -51.59
CA MET A 1 0.01 -54.27 -51.37
C MET A 1 0.29 -52.96 -52.13
N ARG A 2 0.38 -51.81 -51.44
CA ARG A 2 1.22 -50.67 -51.84
C ARG A 2 1.27 -49.63 -50.71
N LYS A 3 2.37 -49.74 -49.97
CA LYS A 3 3.21 -48.75 -49.28
C LYS A 3 2.56 -47.49 -48.67
N LEU A 4 2.67 -47.43 -47.34
CA LEU A 4 2.78 -46.26 -46.46
C LEU A 4 3.58 -45.11 -47.09
N LEU A 5 3.17 -43.87 -46.80
CA LEU A 5 4.08 -42.75 -46.52
C LEU A 5 3.39 -41.78 -45.54
N PHE A 6 3.99 -41.72 -44.35
CA PHE A 6 3.78 -40.72 -43.30
C PHE A 6 4.07 -39.32 -43.84
N SER A 7 3.27 -38.33 -43.44
CA SER A 7 3.74 -36.94 -43.41
C SER A 7 3.14 -36.26 -42.19
N ALA A 8 3.85 -36.36 -41.07
CA ALA A 8 3.61 -35.54 -39.89
C ALA A 8 4.13 -34.12 -40.20
N ILE A 9 3.24 -33.15 -40.33
CA ILE A 9 3.61 -31.73 -40.39
C ILE A 9 3.88 -31.30 -38.95
N LEU A 10 5.16 -31.31 -38.59
CA LEU A 10 5.65 -30.69 -37.36
C LEU A 10 5.69 -29.18 -37.61
N GLY A 11 4.60 -28.49 -37.29
CA GLY A 11 4.56 -27.03 -37.28
C GLY A 11 5.40 -26.50 -36.12
N GLY A 12 6.67 -26.24 -36.37
CA GLY A 12 7.52 -25.51 -35.44
C GLY A 12 7.03 -24.07 -35.35
N LEU A 13 6.34 -23.72 -34.26
CA LEU A 13 6.23 -22.33 -33.83
C LEU A 13 7.63 -21.89 -33.39
N SER A 14 8.36 -21.22 -34.28
CA SER A 14 9.49 -20.40 -33.87
C SER A 14 8.94 -19.21 -33.09
N LEU A 15 9.06 -19.26 -31.76
CA LEU A 15 8.95 -18.09 -30.91
C LEU A 15 10.16 -17.19 -31.21
N VAL A 16 10.02 -16.32 -32.21
CA VAL A 16 10.95 -15.20 -32.38
C VAL A 16 10.61 -14.20 -31.30
N SER A 17 11.34 -14.27 -30.19
CA SER A 17 11.38 -13.21 -29.19
C SER A 17 11.84 -11.92 -29.88
N CYS A 18 11.18 -10.81 -29.54
CA CYS A 18 11.46 -9.47 -30.05
C CYS A 18 12.95 -9.13 -29.96
N THR A 19 13.38 -8.31 -30.92
CA THR A 19 14.72 -7.75 -31.02
C THR A 19 15.11 -7.09 -29.70
N SER A 20 16.39 -7.16 -29.29
CA SER A 20 16.88 -6.37 -28.17
C SER A 20 16.56 -4.89 -28.40
N ASP A 21 15.68 -4.31 -27.59
CA ASP A 21 15.31 -2.88 -27.63
C ASP A 21 16.52 -1.96 -27.38
N ASP A 22 17.65 -2.52 -26.95
CA ASP A 22 18.92 -1.81 -26.72
C ASP A 22 19.65 -1.40 -28.01
N THR A 23 19.21 -1.85 -29.19
CA THR A 23 19.76 -1.38 -30.47
C THR A 23 18.80 -0.38 -31.10
N PRO A 24 19.12 0.93 -31.11
CA PRO A 24 18.29 1.92 -31.78
C PRO A 24 18.11 1.54 -33.26
N ALA A 25 16.87 1.55 -33.74
CA ALA A 25 16.62 1.47 -35.18
C ALA A 25 17.42 2.59 -35.90
N PRO A 26 17.97 2.35 -37.10
CA PRO A 26 18.66 3.40 -37.85
C PRO A 26 17.73 4.60 -38.06
N GLY A 27 18.02 5.72 -37.41
CA GLY A 27 17.18 6.94 -37.43
C GLY A 27 16.22 7.12 -36.26
N GLY A 28 16.23 6.23 -35.25
CA GLY A 28 15.50 6.43 -34.00
C GLY A 28 16.16 7.50 -33.12
N THR A 29 15.36 8.38 -32.53
CA THR A 29 15.82 9.32 -31.51
C THR A 29 16.40 8.53 -30.34
N GLN A 30 17.71 8.65 -30.09
CA GLN A 30 18.33 8.06 -28.92
C GLN A 30 17.84 8.82 -27.68
N ILE A 31 17.12 8.15 -26.79
CA ILE A 31 16.76 8.70 -25.49
C ILE A 31 18.03 8.70 -24.65
N GLU A 32 18.53 9.88 -24.26
CA GLU A 32 19.61 9.96 -23.29
C GLU A 32 19.08 9.53 -21.92
N THR A 33 19.39 8.30 -21.52
CA THR A 33 19.06 7.79 -20.18
C THR A 33 20.08 8.34 -19.18
N PRO A 34 19.66 9.12 -18.17
CA PRO A 34 20.56 9.58 -17.12
C PRO A 34 21.09 8.38 -16.31
N VAL A 35 22.35 8.47 -15.86
CA VAL A 35 22.88 7.52 -14.86
C VAL A 35 22.16 7.68 -13.52
N ASN A 36 21.77 8.91 -13.20
CA ASN A 36 20.98 9.27 -12.02
C ASN A 36 19.80 10.14 -12.44
N TYR A 37 18.63 9.88 -11.88
CA TYR A 37 17.48 10.77 -11.98
C TYR A 37 17.56 11.82 -10.87
N THR A 38 17.50 13.09 -11.23
CA THR A 38 17.43 14.21 -10.28
C THR A 38 16.20 15.04 -10.57
N PHE A 39 15.33 15.19 -9.58
CA PHE A 39 14.10 15.97 -9.69
C PHE A 39 14.28 17.26 -8.89
N GLN A 40 14.67 18.33 -9.58
CA GLN A 40 14.99 19.61 -8.96
C GLN A 40 14.46 20.79 -9.78
N ARG A 41 14.03 21.84 -9.09
CA ARG A 41 13.67 23.15 -9.64
C ARG A 41 14.37 24.20 -8.78
N ASP A 42 15.16 25.06 -9.43
CA ASP A 42 15.99 26.07 -8.74
C ASP A 42 16.93 25.51 -7.65
N ASN A 43 17.56 24.35 -7.91
CA ASN A 43 18.41 23.59 -6.97
C ASN A 43 17.67 23.08 -5.71
N ILE A 44 16.34 23.10 -5.69
CA ILE A 44 15.52 22.56 -4.62
C ILE A 44 14.87 21.27 -5.13
N SER A 45 14.86 20.22 -4.30
CA SER A 45 14.16 18.97 -4.63
C SER A 45 12.68 19.23 -4.84
N THR A 46 12.13 18.72 -5.94
CA THR A 46 10.68 18.75 -6.19
C THR A 46 9.96 17.60 -5.52
N VAL A 47 10.69 16.53 -5.18
CA VAL A 47 10.16 15.31 -4.58
C VAL A 47 9.52 15.59 -3.21
N ASN A 48 8.23 15.27 -3.06
CA ASN A 48 7.50 15.46 -1.81
C ASN A 48 6.51 14.33 -1.51
N TYR A 49 6.82 13.50 -0.49
CA TYR A 49 5.95 12.40 -0.06
C TYR A 49 5.99 12.14 1.46
N SER A 50 6.38 13.14 2.26
CA SER A 50 6.54 13.00 3.71
C SER A 50 5.25 12.55 4.42
N GLY A 51 4.09 12.90 3.86
CA GLY A 51 2.80 12.44 4.36
C GLY A 51 2.58 10.94 4.23
N GLN A 52 3.14 10.32 3.19
CA GLN A 52 3.10 8.87 2.97
C GLN A 52 4.10 8.18 3.88
N THR A 53 5.33 8.72 4.00
CA THR A 53 6.33 8.23 4.97
C THR A 53 5.77 8.22 6.39
N ALA A 54 5.17 9.32 6.85
CA ALA A 54 4.56 9.39 8.18
C ALA A 54 3.49 8.32 8.37
N ARG A 55 2.63 8.09 7.36
CA ARG A 55 1.57 7.07 7.47
C ARG A 55 2.12 5.64 7.49
N LEU A 56 3.20 5.36 6.78
CA LEU A 56 3.87 4.05 6.83
C LEU A 56 4.57 3.84 8.18
N GLN A 57 5.19 4.88 8.75
CA GLN A 57 5.76 4.84 10.10
C GLN A 57 4.67 4.62 11.16
N MET A 58 3.54 5.32 11.06
CA MET A 58 2.36 5.08 11.92
C MET A 58 1.86 3.65 11.80
N THR A 59 1.89 3.08 10.59
CA THR A 59 1.49 1.68 10.36
C THR A 59 2.45 0.71 11.03
N ASP A 60 3.76 0.94 10.91
CA ASP A 60 4.80 0.11 11.53
C ASP A 60 4.67 0.10 13.06
N GLU A 61 4.54 1.28 13.67
CA GLU A 61 4.38 1.40 15.12
C GLU A 61 3.04 0.82 15.62
N LEU A 62 1.95 1.03 14.86
CA LEU A 62 0.67 0.40 15.17
C LEU A 62 0.79 -1.13 15.16
N LEU A 63 1.39 -1.71 14.12
CA LEU A 63 1.54 -3.16 13.98
C LEU A 63 2.47 -3.76 15.04
N SER A 64 3.51 -3.05 15.48
CA SER A 64 4.39 -3.52 16.54
C SER A 64 3.67 -3.67 17.88
N ASN A 65 2.63 -2.85 18.13
CA ASN A 65 1.82 -2.90 19.35
C ASN A 65 0.72 -3.99 19.33
N PHE A 66 0.40 -4.62 18.19
CA PHE A 66 -0.66 -5.64 18.12
C PHE A 66 -0.40 -6.86 19.01
N ASN A 67 0.87 -7.17 19.28
CA ASN A 67 1.30 -8.32 20.09
C ASN A 67 1.93 -7.91 21.43
N ASP A 68 1.96 -6.61 21.77
CA ASP A 68 2.34 -6.13 23.10
C ASP A 68 1.15 -6.25 24.07
N PHE A 69 0.77 -7.48 24.41
CA PHE A 69 -0.40 -7.76 25.25
C PHE A 69 -0.29 -7.29 26.71
N ASP A 70 0.89 -6.82 27.14
CA ASP A 70 1.12 -6.34 28.49
C ASP A 70 0.96 -4.82 28.59
N SER A 71 1.21 -4.08 27.50
CA SER A 71 1.13 -2.60 27.47
C SER A 71 0.00 -2.07 26.60
N ALA A 72 -0.30 -2.73 25.47
CA ALA A 72 -1.27 -2.23 24.49
C ALA A 72 -2.71 -2.46 24.94
N THR A 73 -3.60 -1.56 24.49
CA THR A 73 -5.04 -1.63 24.73
C THR A 73 -5.80 -1.40 23.43
N GLU A 74 -7.08 -1.80 23.38
CA GLU A 74 -7.97 -1.49 22.25
C GLU A 74 -8.04 0.02 22.00
N GLU A 75 -8.07 0.82 23.07
CA GLU A 75 -8.09 2.28 22.98
C GLU A 75 -6.81 2.83 22.39
N LEU A 76 -5.63 2.35 22.82
CA LEU A 76 -4.35 2.77 22.27
C LEU A 76 -4.28 2.45 20.77
N LEU A 77 -4.58 1.21 20.37
CA LEU A 77 -4.52 0.81 18.96
C LEU A 77 -5.54 1.57 18.11
N SER A 78 -6.74 1.85 18.64
CA SER A 78 -7.75 2.67 17.96
C SER A 78 -7.28 4.11 17.77
N ASN A 79 -6.66 4.69 18.79
CA ASN A 79 -6.05 6.01 18.74
C ASN A 79 -4.91 6.05 17.71
N MET A 80 -3.98 5.09 17.71
CA MET A 80 -2.93 4.97 16.69
C MET A 80 -3.53 4.85 15.29
N PHE A 81 -4.56 4.03 15.12
CA PHE A 81 -5.21 3.84 13.83
C PHE A 81 -5.82 5.15 13.27
N ALA A 82 -6.47 5.93 14.14
CA ALA A 82 -7.09 7.21 13.80
C ALA A 82 -6.13 8.41 13.85
N ASN A 83 -4.93 8.24 14.43
CA ASN A 83 -4.04 9.29 14.91
C ASN A 83 -4.75 10.31 15.82
N GLU A 84 -5.25 9.83 16.95
CA GLU A 84 -5.96 10.63 17.95
C GLU A 84 -5.24 10.55 19.30
N ASN A 85 -5.30 11.62 20.10
CA ASN A 85 -4.75 11.65 21.47
C ASN A 85 -3.23 11.42 21.58
N ALA A 86 -2.46 11.80 20.56
CA ALA A 86 -1.00 11.68 20.50
C ALA A 86 -0.48 10.26 20.87
N PRO A 87 -0.87 9.23 20.11
CA PRO A 87 -0.71 7.84 20.51
C PRO A 87 0.64 7.22 20.11
N PHE A 88 1.49 7.96 19.40
CA PHE A 88 2.79 7.48 18.90
C PHE A 88 3.94 7.94 19.81
N GLU A 89 4.99 7.13 19.90
CA GLU A 89 6.24 7.47 20.59
C GLU A 89 6.99 8.60 19.86
N ASP A 90 6.96 8.59 18.51
CA ASP A 90 7.50 9.69 17.71
C ASP A 90 6.52 10.88 17.71
N ALA A 91 6.91 11.94 18.43
CA ALA A 91 6.15 13.18 18.53
C ALA A 91 5.78 13.78 17.15
N SER A 92 6.61 13.60 16.13
CA SER A 92 6.34 14.13 14.78
C SER A 92 5.15 13.43 14.11
N LEU A 93 4.88 12.17 14.45
CA LEU A 93 3.70 11.45 13.97
C LEU A 93 2.42 11.99 14.63
N ASN A 94 2.49 12.36 15.91
CA ASN A 94 1.37 12.98 16.63
C ASN A 94 1.04 14.39 16.13
N GLU A 95 2.05 15.14 15.67
CA GLU A 95 1.87 16.46 15.07
C GLU A 95 1.37 16.40 13.62
N SER A 96 1.50 15.24 12.97
CA SER A 96 1.06 15.01 11.60
C SER A 96 -0.47 15.00 11.50
N SER A 97 -1.03 15.62 10.46
CA SER A 97 -2.46 15.53 10.14
C SER A 97 -2.85 14.21 9.45
N LYS A 98 -1.90 13.30 9.27
CA LYS A 98 -2.13 12.02 8.59
C LYS A 98 -2.62 10.99 9.60
N SER A 99 -3.39 10.02 9.11
CA SER A 99 -3.74 8.81 9.85
C SER A 99 -3.82 7.63 8.91
N VAL A 100 -3.69 6.42 9.45
CA VAL A 100 -3.84 5.16 8.71
C VAL A 100 -5.30 5.00 8.27
N LYS A 101 -6.23 5.15 9.22
CA LYS A 101 -7.68 5.00 9.01
C LYS A 101 -8.23 5.86 7.88
N SER A 102 -7.78 7.10 7.74
CA SER A 102 -8.30 8.03 6.72
C SER A 102 -7.99 7.60 5.28
N LYS A 103 -6.99 6.74 5.07
CA LYS A 103 -6.56 6.30 3.73
C LYS A 103 -6.84 4.84 3.40
N ILE A 104 -7.46 4.10 4.31
CA ILE A 104 -7.96 2.75 4.01
C ILE A 104 -9.21 2.83 3.17
N ALA A 105 -9.25 2.10 2.05
CA ALA A 105 -10.40 2.04 1.15
C ALA A 105 -10.91 3.45 0.82
N ALA A 106 -9.99 4.30 0.34
CA ALA A 106 -10.22 5.73 0.19
C ALA A 106 -9.83 6.25 -1.19
N SER A 107 -9.53 5.36 -2.14
CA SER A 107 -9.23 5.74 -3.50
C SER A 107 -10.40 6.40 -4.22
N ASN A 108 -10.06 7.31 -5.12
CA ASN A 108 -11.03 7.93 -6.01
C ASN A 108 -11.75 6.89 -6.88
N LEU A 109 -11.02 5.93 -7.46
CA LEU A 109 -11.59 4.98 -8.41
C LEU A 109 -12.68 4.08 -7.81
N TYR A 110 -12.50 3.62 -6.58
CA TYR A 110 -13.43 2.68 -5.95
C TYR A 110 -14.37 3.34 -4.94
N PHE A 111 -13.92 4.38 -4.23
CA PHE A 111 -14.61 4.86 -3.04
C PHE A 111 -15.12 6.30 -3.12
N SER A 112 -14.85 7.05 -4.21
CA SER A 112 -15.39 8.41 -4.39
C SER A 112 -16.92 8.48 -4.36
N THR A 113 -17.60 7.41 -4.75
CA THR A 113 -19.07 7.30 -4.76
C THR A 113 -19.61 6.13 -3.92
N ASN A 114 -18.73 5.32 -3.32
CA ASN A 114 -19.09 4.12 -2.56
C ASN A 114 -18.61 4.21 -1.11
N ASN A 115 -19.12 5.22 -0.41
CA ASN A 115 -18.78 5.44 1.00
C ASN A 115 -19.28 4.31 1.90
N VAL A 116 -20.34 3.59 1.52
CA VAL A 116 -20.89 2.46 2.30
C VAL A 116 -19.88 1.31 2.39
N GLU A 117 -19.27 0.92 1.26
CA GLU A 117 -18.26 -0.13 1.26
C GLU A 117 -16.96 0.32 1.93
N SER A 118 -16.54 1.57 1.69
CA SER A 118 -15.41 2.19 2.39
C SER A 118 -15.55 2.12 3.91
N SER A 119 -16.74 2.47 4.44
CA SER A 119 -17.02 2.40 5.88
C SER A 119 -17.03 0.97 6.42
N LYS A 120 -17.54 -0.01 5.65
CA LYS A 120 -17.52 -1.42 6.06
C LYS A 120 -16.09 -1.94 6.17
N ILE A 121 -15.24 -1.66 5.19
CA ILE A 121 -13.84 -2.08 5.23
C ILE A 121 -13.14 -1.47 6.45
N LYS A 122 -13.32 -0.17 6.70
CA LYS A 122 -12.77 0.48 7.92
C LYS A 122 -13.28 -0.18 9.21
N ALA A 123 -14.56 -0.55 9.26
CA ALA A 123 -15.14 -1.24 10.40
C ALA A 123 -14.55 -2.66 10.59
N ASP A 124 -14.17 -3.36 9.52
CA ASP A 124 -13.45 -4.64 9.63
C ASP A 124 -12.08 -4.45 10.31
N PHE A 125 -11.34 -3.39 9.97
CA PHE A 125 -10.07 -3.05 10.64
C PHE A 125 -10.27 -2.71 12.12
N GLU A 126 -11.28 -1.92 12.46
CA GLU A 126 -11.64 -1.60 13.85
C GLU A 126 -12.04 -2.87 14.63
N ASN A 127 -12.80 -3.76 14.00
CA ASN A 127 -13.17 -5.04 14.59
C ASN A 127 -11.95 -5.92 14.85
N TRP A 128 -10.96 -5.94 13.95
CA TRP A 128 -9.71 -6.68 14.19
C TRP A 128 -8.92 -6.13 15.37
N ILE A 129 -8.85 -4.80 15.55
CA ILE A 129 -8.26 -4.20 16.76
C ILE A 129 -8.99 -4.70 18.01
N SER A 130 -10.32 -4.66 17.99
CA SER A 130 -11.15 -5.10 19.12
C SER A 130 -10.95 -6.58 19.44
N VAL A 131 -10.99 -7.46 18.43
CA VAL A 131 -10.79 -8.91 18.60
C VAL A 131 -9.38 -9.20 19.12
N GLN A 132 -8.35 -8.53 18.61
CA GLN A 132 -6.98 -8.73 19.08
C GLN A 132 -6.85 -8.47 20.59
N MET A 133 -7.44 -7.38 21.08
CA MET A 133 -7.25 -6.96 22.47
C MET A 133 -8.25 -7.63 23.43
N ASN A 134 -9.50 -7.85 23.00
CA ASN A 134 -10.55 -8.36 23.90
C ASN A 134 -10.70 -9.88 23.87
N GLU A 135 -10.34 -10.52 22.77
CA GLU A 135 -10.45 -11.98 22.61
C GLU A 135 -9.08 -12.65 22.61
N VAL A 136 -8.17 -12.25 21.72
CA VAL A 136 -6.87 -12.90 21.54
C VAL A 136 -5.97 -12.66 22.75
N ALA A 137 -5.75 -11.40 23.15
CA ALA A 137 -4.88 -11.06 24.28
C ALA A 137 -5.38 -11.64 25.62
N THR A 138 -6.71 -11.69 25.82
CA THR A 138 -7.36 -12.31 26.99
C THR A 138 -7.09 -13.82 27.07
N ASN A 139 -6.97 -14.49 25.91
CA ASN A 139 -6.75 -15.94 25.83
C ASN A 139 -5.30 -16.32 25.49
N ARG A 140 -4.34 -15.39 25.50
CA ARG A 140 -2.94 -15.64 25.09
C ARG A 140 -2.27 -16.81 25.80
N ASN A 141 -2.65 -17.09 27.05
CA ASN A 141 -2.09 -18.18 27.85
C ASN A 141 -2.86 -19.51 27.71
N GLN A 142 -3.92 -19.56 26.90
CA GLN A 142 -4.71 -20.76 26.63
C GLN A 142 -4.25 -21.43 25.35
N ILE A 143 -4.31 -22.76 25.28
CA ILE A 143 -4.08 -23.47 24.02
C ILE A 143 -5.33 -23.33 23.15
N ALA A 144 -5.15 -22.88 21.90
CA ALA A 144 -6.26 -22.74 20.96
C ALA A 144 -6.97 -24.09 20.70
N GLN A 145 -8.30 -24.05 20.54
CA GLN A 145 -9.15 -25.20 20.20
C GLN A 145 -10.25 -24.74 19.24
N PRO A 146 -10.96 -25.65 18.53
CA PRO A 146 -12.09 -25.24 17.70
C PRO A 146 -13.13 -24.42 18.49
N GLY A 147 -13.35 -23.16 18.09
CA GLY A 147 -14.25 -22.23 18.77
C GLY A 147 -13.66 -21.51 20.00
N VAL A 148 -12.36 -21.66 20.28
CA VAL A 148 -11.67 -21.08 21.45
C VAL A 148 -10.37 -20.42 21.00
N ALA A 149 -10.29 -19.11 21.21
CA ALA A 149 -9.08 -18.33 20.96
C ALA A 149 -7.92 -18.81 21.85
N GLY A 150 -6.69 -18.58 21.40
CA GLY A 150 -5.51 -18.95 22.18
C GLY A 150 -4.26 -19.05 21.33
N GLN A 151 -3.25 -19.70 21.90
CA GLN A 151 -1.96 -19.87 21.28
C GLN A 151 -1.83 -21.21 20.53
N ILE A 152 -1.12 -21.17 19.40
CA ILE A 152 -0.68 -22.31 18.60
C ILE A 152 0.85 -22.29 18.57
N ALA A 153 1.49 -23.40 18.93
CA ALA A 153 2.92 -23.55 18.79
C ALA A 153 3.31 -23.69 17.31
N ASP A 154 4.24 -22.85 16.84
CA ASP A 154 4.79 -22.87 15.49
C ASP A 154 6.33 -22.86 15.53
N GLY A 155 6.91 -24.05 15.70
CA GLY A 155 8.35 -24.20 15.92
C GLY A 155 8.78 -23.50 17.21
N ASP A 156 9.69 -22.52 17.09
CA ASP A 156 10.17 -21.71 18.21
C ASP A 156 9.31 -20.45 18.46
N ALA A 157 8.29 -20.21 17.62
CA ALA A 157 7.39 -19.07 17.72
C ALA A 157 6.00 -19.49 18.25
N VAL A 158 5.28 -18.51 18.79
CA VAL A 158 3.90 -18.65 19.23
C VAL A 158 3.03 -17.82 18.31
N ARG A 159 1.98 -18.42 17.75
CA ARG A 159 0.92 -17.73 17.02
C ARG A 159 -0.29 -17.57 17.92
N TYR A 160 -0.95 -16.42 17.86
CA TYR A 160 -2.17 -16.16 18.60
C TYR A 160 -3.34 -16.05 17.63
N VAL A 161 -4.41 -16.80 17.89
CA VAL A 161 -5.58 -16.86 17.02
C VAL A 161 -6.86 -16.56 17.79
N ASP A 162 -7.84 -16.00 17.07
CA ASP A 162 -9.21 -15.88 17.57
C ASP A 162 -9.93 -17.25 17.61
N SER A 163 -11.17 -17.27 18.08
CA SER A 163 -12.03 -18.46 18.13
C SER A 163 -12.31 -19.10 16.76
N LYS A 164 -12.05 -18.39 15.67
CA LYS A 164 -12.18 -18.87 14.29
C LYS A 164 -10.85 -19.42 13.74
N GLY A 165 -9.77 -19.33 14.51
CA GLY A 165 -8.44 -19.76 14.09
C GLY A 165 -7.71 -18.74 13.21
N VAL A 166 -8.10 -17.46 13.25
CA VAL A 166 -7.48 -16.38 12.47
C VAL A 166 -6.43 -15.66 13.33
N GLU A 167 -5.23 -15.50 12.79
CA GLU A 167 -4.22 -14.56 13.30
C GLU A 167 -4.65 -13.13 12.94
N VAL A 168 -5.28 -12.43 13.88
CA VAL A 168 -5.97 -11.17 13.60
C VAL A 168 -5.00 -10.01 13.34
N ASP A 169 -3.85 -10.00 14.01
CA ASP A 169 -2.73 -9.10 13.70
C ASP A 169 -2.27 -9.25 12.24
N GLN A 170 -2.18 -10.48 11.75
CA GLN A 170 -1.85 -10.78 10.35
C GLN A 170 -2.96 -10.37 9.40
N ALA A 171 -4.22 -10.60 9.76
CA ALA A 171 -5.37 -10.16 8.97
C ALA A 171 -5.38 -8.63 8.81
N PHE A 172 -5.15 -7.89 9.90
CA PHE A 172 -5.02 -6.45 9.89
C PHE A 172 -3.83 -6.01 9.03
N GLY A 173 -2.62 -6.46 9.34
CA GLY A 173 -1.39 -6.01 8.66
C GLY A 173 -1.36 -6.34 7.17
N LYS A 174 -1.74 -7.56 6.78
CA LYS A 174 -1.75 -7.94 5.36
C LYS A 174 -2.85 -7.22 4.57
N SER A 175 -3.99 -6.91 5.21
CA SER A 175 -5.07 -6.17 4.55
C SER A 175 -4.65 -4.73 4.23
N LEU A 176 -3.73 -4.11 4.99
CA LEU A 176 -3.21 -2.77 4.69
C LEU A 176 -2.47 -2.73 3.34
N ILE A 177 -1.82 -3.81 2.92
CA ILE A 177 -1.15 -3.87 1.62
C ILE A 177 -2.16 -3.59 0.50
N GLY A 178 -3.34 -4.21 0.55
CA GLY A 178 -4.38 -4.00 -0.44
C GLY A 178 -5.15 -2.70 -0.21
N ALA A 179 -5.71 -2.54 0.98
CA ALA A 179 -6.69 -1.49 1.29
C ALA A 179 -6.07 -0.11 1.50
N LEU A 180 -4.78 -0.02 1.79
CA LEU A 180 -4.05 1.24 1.94
C LEU A 180 -3.00 1.41 0.84
N VAL A 181 -2.00 0.54 0.76
CA VAL A 181 -0.83 0.76 -0.12
C VAL A 181 -1.23 0.69 -1.59
N VAL A 182 -1.70 -0.46 -2.04
CA VAL A 182 -2.11 -0.67 -3.45
C VAL A 182 -3.28 0.24 -3.82
N ASP A 183 -4.27 0.40 -2.94
CA ASP A 183 -5.41 1.29 -3.17
C ASP A 183 -4.98 2.73 -3.43
N GLN A 184 -4.12 3.29 -2.58
CA GLN A 184 -3.68 4.67 -2.72
C GLN A 184 -2.73 4.83 -3.92
N MET A 185 -1.80 3.92 -4.15
CA MET A 185 -0.89 4.00 -5.29
C MET A 185 -1.64 3.93 -6.62
N LEU A 186 -2.33 2.83 -6.87
CA LEU A 186 -2.83 2.49 -8.21
C LEU A 186 -4.22 3.06 -8.46
N ASN A 187 -5.09 3.01 -7.46
CA ASN A 187 -6.51 3.35 -7.63
C ASN A 187 -6.81 4.81 -7.24
N ASN A 188 -5.89 5.47 -6.54
CA ASN A 188 -5.97 6.88 -6.23
C ASN A 188 -4.98 7.70 -7.04
N TYR A 189 -3.70 7.76 -6.65
CA TYR A 189 -2.76 8.76 -7.16
C TYR A 189 -2.41 8.57 -8.64
N LEU A 190 -2.24 7.32 -9.09
CA LEU A 190 -1.95 7.01 -10.49
C LEU A 190 -3.21 6.81 -11.35
N ALA A 191 -4.41 6.85 -10.77
CA ALA A 191 -5.64 6.76 -11.53
C ALA A 191 -5.82 8.05 -12.35
N SER A 192 -6.17 7.95 -13.64
CA SER A 192 -6.35 9.13 -14.51
C SER A 192 -7.35 10.16 -13.96
N ALA A 193 -8.38 9.71 -13.23
CA ALA A 193 -9.35 10.59 -12.58
C ALA A 193 -8.72 11.53 -11.53
N VAL A 194 -7.55 11.18 -11.00
CA VAL A 194 -6.76 11.99 -10.06
C VAL A 194 -5.53 12.54 -10.77
N LEU A 195 -4.71 11.70 -11.40
CA LEU A 195 -3.45 12.12 -12.01
C LEU A 195 -3.66 13.19 -13.10
N ASP A 196 -4.60 12.95 -14.01
CA ASP A 196 -4.91 13.82 -15.14
C ASP A 196 -6.05 14.81 -14.85
N GLU A 197 -6.48 14.93 -13.59
CA GLU A 197 -7.60 15.80 -13.19
C GLU A 197 -7.37 17.26 -13.61
N GLY A 198 -8.40 17.89 -14.21
CA GLY A 198 -8.34 19.29 -14.62
C GLY A 198 -7.18 19.55 -15.59
N ASP A 199 -6.37 20.56 -15.27
CA ASP A 199 -5.25 20.98 -16.12
C ASP A 199 -3.91 20.37 -15.69
N ASN A 200 -3.88 19.34 -14.82
CA ASN A 200 -2.63 18.79 -14.27
C ASN A 200 -1.61 18.43 -15.35
N ARG A 201 -2.07 17.80 -16.44
CA ARG A 201 -1.19 17.42 -17.56
C ARG A 201 -0.65 18.64 -18.30
N ALA A 202 -1.52 19.58 -18.68
CA ALA A 202 -1.12 20.78 -19.38
C ALA A 202 -0.18 21.66 -18.54
N ASN A 203 -0.47 21.80 -17.24
CA ASN A 203 0.38 22.51 -16.29
C ASN A 203 1.73 21.82 -16.12
N ASN A 204 1.76 20.49 -16.04
CA ASN A 204 3.00 19.74 -15.98
C ASN A 204 3.87 19.94 -17.22
N ASP A 205 3.29 19.82 -18.42
CA ASP A 205 3.98 20.02 -19.69
C ASP A 205 4.48 21.47 -19.85
N ALA A 206 3.75 22.44 -19.29
CA ALA A 206 4.13 23.85 -19.27
C ALA A 206 5.06 24.23 -18.10
N GLY A 207 5.39 23.30 -17.20
CA GLY A 207 6.20 23.56 -16.01
C GLY A 207 5.57 24.51 -14.99
N ILE A 208 4.23 24.63 -14.99
CA ILE A 208 3.46 25.47 -14.08
C ILE A 208 3.34 24.76 -12.73
N THR A 209 3.93 25.35 -11.70
CA THR A 209 3.93 24.80 -10.33
C THR A 209 2.65 25.16 -9.57
N GLU A 210 2.35 24.37 -8.54
CA GLU A 210 1.32 24.73 -7.56
C GLU A 210 1.75 25.99 -6.79
N GLU A 211 0.79 26.80 -6.35
CA GLU A 211 1.06 28.06 -5.65
C GLU A 211 1.92 27.83 -4.40
N GLY A 212 3.06 28.53 -4.33
CA GLY A 212 4.01 28.42 -3.22
C GLY A 212 4.77 27.09 -3.15
N LYS A 213 4.69 26.25 -4.18
CA LYS A 213 5.41 24.97 -4.28
C LYS A 213 6.42 24.99 -5.40
N VAL A 214 7.45 24.16 -5.23
CA VAL A 214 8.49 23.94 -6.24
C VAL A 214 8.13 22.80 -7.17
N TYR A 215 6.95 22.19 -7.08
CA TYR A 215 6.49 21.09 -7.91
C TYR A 215 5.19 21.44 -8.64
N THR A 216 4.91 20.76 -9.74
CA THR A 216 3.57 20.73 -10.36
C THR A 216 2.65 19.80 -9.57
N THR A 217 1.33 19.96 -9.71
CA THR A 217 0.37 19.05 -9.06
C THR A 217 0.53 17.61 -9.55
N MET A 218 0.90 17.39 -10.82
CA MET A 218 1.13 16.06 -11.36
C MET A 218 2.42 15.43 -10.81
N GLU A 219 3.52 16.19 -10.71
CA GLU A 219 4.77 15.76 -10.05
C GLU A 219 4.48 15.28 -8.62
N HIS A 220 3.75 16.08 -7.85
CA HIS A 220 3.39 15.73 -6.47
C HIS A 220 2.52 14.46 -6.39
N LYS A 221 1.55 14.27 -7.29
CA LYS A 221 0.73 13.04 -7.32
C LYS A 221 1.58 11.79 -7.60
N TRP A 222 2.60 11.90 -8.46
CA TRP A 222 3.57 10.81 -8.66
C TRP A 222 4.40 10.55 -7.41
N ASP A 223 4.87 11.59 -6.73
CA ASP A 223 5.62 11.46 -5.48
C ASP A 223 4.77 10.80 -4.39
N GLU A 224 3.51 11.20 -4.25
CA GLU A 224 2.58 10.60 -3.30
C GLU A 224 2.29 9.13 -3.61
N ALA A 225 2.27 8.72 -4.89
CA ALA A 225 2.20 7.31 -5.24
C ALA A 225 3.51 6.58 -4.87
N TYR A 226 4.67 7.18 -5.18
CA TYR A 226 5.97 6.60 -4.90
C TYR A 226 6.22 6.43 -3.39
N GLY A 227 5.76 7.36 -2.56
CA GLY A 227 5.97 7.30 -1.10
C GLY A 227 5.28 6.13 -0.39
N TYR A 228 4.45 5.35 -1.09
CA TYR A 228 3.83 4.13 -0.59
C TYR A 228 4.57 2.84 -0.96
N LEU A 229 5.60 2.92 -1.84
CA LEU A 229 6.44 1.80 -2.24
C LEU A 229 7.54 1.53 -1.20
#